data_AF-A0A7U9MZB3-F1
#
_entry.id   AF-A0A7U9MZB3-F1
#
_cell.length_a   1.000
_cell.length_b   1.000
_cell.length_c   1.000
_cell.angle_alpha   90.00
_cell.angle_beta   90.00
_cell.angle_gamma   90.00
#
_symmetry.space_group_name_H-M   'P 1'
#
loop_
_entity.id
_entity.type
_entity.pdbx_description
1 polymer ?
#
loop_
_entity_poly.entity_id
_entity_poly.type
_entity_poly.pdbx_seq_one_letter_code
_entity_poly.pdbx_strand_id
1 'polypeptide(L)'
;MRKSEGRTIGLFFKVSPEEMELIEKKMAQAGTQNKRAYLRKMAVDGYIVHLDMESVKELCKLLRSISANTNQIARRCNETRNLYAEDVEDLKKGYAAAQAGLLGLLRKFASL
;
A
#
# COMPACT_ATOMS: atom_id res chain seq x y z
N MET A 1 -3.72 -5.35 43.02
CA MET A 1 -4.37 -6.37 42.15
C MET A 1 -5.80 -6.58 42.65
N ARG A 2 -6.82 -6.30 41.84
CA ARG A 2 -8.21 -6.59 42.21
C ARG A 2 -8.42 -8.10 42.17
N LYS A 3 -9.01 -8.67 43.24
CA LYS A 3 -9.32 -10.11 43.34
C LYS A 3 -10.34 -10.49 42.25
N SER A 4 -9.98 -11.45 41.40
CA SER A 4 -10.82 -12.18 40.43
C SER A 4 -11.21 -11.53 39.08
N GLU A 5 -10.30 -10.85 38.36
CA GLU A 5 -10.55 -10.49 36.95
C GLU A 5 -10.46 -11.67 35.94
N GLY A 6 -10.17 -12.90 36.40
CA GLY A 6 -9.99 -14.08 35.53
C GLY A 6 -8.76 -14.03 34.61
N ARG A 7 -7.97 -12.96 34.65
CA ARG A 7 -6.79 -12.72 33.81
C ARG A 7 -5.52 -13.14 34.54
N THR A 8 -5.19 -14.43 34.46
CA THR A 8 -4.08 -15.07 35.20
C THR A 8 -2.77 -15.15 34.41
N ILE A 9 -2.80 -14.99 33.09
CA ILE A 9 -1.62 -15.09 32.21
C ILE A 9 -1.03 -13.69 31.95
N GLY A 10 0.26 -13.54 32.22
CA GLY A 10 1.04 -12.34 31.90
C GLY A 10 1.64 -12.41 30.49
N LEU A 11 1.47 -11.34 29.71
CA LEU A 11 2.16 -11.12 28.44
C LEU A 11 3.20 -10.01 28.63
N PHE A 12 4.45 -10.29 28.25
CA PHE A 12 5.56 -9.34 28.32
C PHE A 12 6.37 -9.39 27.04
N PHE A 13 6.67 -8.21 26.49
CA PHE A 13 7.58 -8.03 25.36
C PHE A 13 8.30 -6.70 25.53
N LYS A 14 9.53 -6.62 25.00
CA LYS A 14 10.30 -5.39 24.98
C LYS A 14 9.95 -4.62 23.71
N VAL A 15 9.98 -3.29 23.80
CA VAL A 15 9.81 -2.37 22.67
C VAL A 15 10.96 -1.37 22.67
N SER A 16 11.31 -0.88 21.49
CA SER A 16 12.20 0.27 21.35
C SER A 16 11.50 1.56 21.84
N PRO A 17 12.25 2.63 22.12
CA PRO A 17 11.67 3.94 22.41
C PRO A 17 10.72 4.42 21.29
N GLU A 18 11.10 4.19 20.03
CA GLU A 18 10.31 4.58 18.84
C GLU A 18 8.98 3.80 18.77
N GLU A 19 9.02 2.49 19.03
CA GLU A 19 7.82 1.66 19.09
C GLU A 19 6.89 2.10 20.23
N MET A 20 7.46 2.51 21.37
CA MET A 20 6.70 3.02 22.51
C MET A 20 5.96 4.32 22.15
N GLU A 21 6.62 5.26 21.49
CA GLU A 21 6.00 6.51 21.02
C GLU A 21 4.85 6.24 20.04
N LEU A 22 5.02 5.29 19.11
CA LEU A 22 3.98 4.90 18.16
C LEU A 22 2.77 4.28 18.87
N ILE A 23 3.00 3.44 19.88
CA ILE A 23 1.93 2.88 20.70
C ILE A 23 1.16 3.99 21.41
N GLU A 24 1.85 4.98 21.98
CA GLU A 24 1.21 6.11 22.69
C GLU A 24 0.40 7.01 21.75
N LYS A 25 0.91 7.28 20.56
CA LYS A 25 0.16 8.01 19.52
C LYS A 25 -1.12 7.27 19.13
N LYS A 26 -1.04 5.95 18.89
CA LYS A 26 -2.22 5.13 18.56
C LYS A 26 -3.20 5.02 19.74
N MET A 27 -2.70 4.97 20.97
CA MET A 27 -3.52 5.02 22.19
C MET A 27 -4.32 6.32 22.27
N ALA A 28 -3.67 7.46 21.98
CA ALA A 28 -4.33 8.76 21.94
C ALA A 28 -5.43 8.80 20.84
N GLN A 29 -5.14 8.27 19.65
CA GLN A 29 -6.13 8.13 18.57
C GLN A 29 -7.33 7.24 18.96
N ALA A 30 -7.07 6.17 19.72
CA ALA A 30 -8.10 5.28 20.24
C ALA A 30 -8.81 5.83 21.51
N GLY A 31 -8.44 7.03 21.98
CA GLY A 31 -9.06 7.69 23.14
C GLY A 31 -8.80 6.98 24.47
N THR A 32 -7.73 6.19 24.59
CA THR A 32 -7.43 5.41 25.80
C THR A 32 -6.08 5.77 26.39
N GLN A 33 -6.05 6.00 27.71
CA GLN A 33 -4.80 6.20 28.46
C GLN A 33 -4.32 4.88 29.11
N ASN A 34 -5.12 3.82 29.07
CA ASN A 34 -4.80 2.54 29.69
C ASN A 34 -4.06 1.63 28.70
N LYS A 35 -2.74 1.59 28.81
CA LYS A 35 -1.84 0.80 27.94
C LYS A 35 -2.19 -0.69 27.92
N ARG A 36 -2.57 -1.28 29.07
CA ARG A 36 -2.95 -2.70 29.14
C ARG A 36 -4.29 -2.96 28.44
N ALA A 37 -5.24 -2.04 28.57
CA ALA A 37 -6.53 -2.15 27.89
C ALA A 37 -6.37 -1.99 26.37
N TYR A 38 -5.57 -1.00 25.94
CA TYR A 38 -5.25 -0.78 24.53
C TYR A 38 -4.60 -2.01 23.90
N LEU A 39 -3.49 -2.49 24.47
CA LEU A 39 -2.75 -3.64 23.91
C LEU A 39 -3.60 -4.90 23.88
N ARG A 40 -4.46 -5.11 24.89
CA ARG A 40 -5.39 -6.25 24.88
C ARG A 40 -6.47 -6.10 23.81
N LYS A 41 -7.08 -4.92 23.69
CA LYS A 41 -8.09 -4.65 22.65
C LYS A 41 -7.50 -4.89 21.27
N MET A 42 -6.27 -4.42 21.03
CA MET A 42 -5.58 -4.66 19.76
C MET A 42 -5.20 -6.13 19.54
N ALA A 43 -4.78 -6.85 20.58
CA ALA A 43 -4.41 -8.26 20.46
C ALA A 43 -5.62 -9.20 20.28
N VAL A 44 -6.80 -8.82 20.79
CA VAL A 44 -8.02 -9.65 20.74
C VAL A 44 -8.94 -9.25 19.58
N ASP A 45 -9.18 -7.95 19.41
CA ASP A 45 -10.16 -7.40 18.46
C ASP A 45 -9.50 -6.71 17.25
N GLY A 46 -8.17 -6.61 17.22
CA GLY A 46 -7.46 -5.99 16.11
C GLY A 46 -7.62 -6.82 14.84
N TYR A 47 -8.04 -6.18 13.76
CA TYR A 47 -8.02 -6.80 12.44
C TYR A 47 -6.59 -6.77 11.88
N ILE A 48 -6.07 -7.94 11.52
CA ILE A 48 -4.81 -8.03 10.76
C ILE A 48 -5.17 -7.82 9.30
N VAL A 49 -4.82 -6.66 8.76
CA VAL A 49 -4.98 -6.38 7.33
C VAL A 49 -3.72 -6.88 6.62
N HIS A 50 -3.84 -7.98 5.88
CA HIS A 50 -2.82 -8.40 4.93
C HIS A 50 -3.10 -7.75 3.58
N LEU A 51 -2.38 -6.66 3.28
CA LEU A 51 -2.46 -6.00 1.99
C LEU A 51 -1.52 -6.69 1.00
N ASP A 52 -2.08 -7.51 0.11
CA ASP A 52 -1.35 -7.99 -1.06
C ASP A 52 -1.14 -6.82 -2.05
N MET A 53 0.10 -6.35 -2.13
CA MET A 53 0.51 -5.25 -3.00
C MET A 53 1.04 -5.71 -4.36
N GLU A 54 0.99 -7.01 -4.69
CA GLU A 54 1.50 -7.53 -5.97
C GLU A 54 0.81 -6.87 -7.15
N SER A 55 -0.51 -6.70 -7.08
CA SER A 55 -1.30 -6.05 -8.13
C SER A 55 -0.90 -4.57 -8.34
N VAL A 56 -0.55 -3.86 -7.26
CA VAL A 56 -0.09 -2.47 -7.32
C VAL A 56 1.31 -2.40 -7.95
N LYS A 57 2.20 -3.34 -7.59
CA LYS A 57 3.55 -3.43 -8.18
C LYS A 57 3.51 -3.67 -9.68
N GLU A 58 2.62 -4.54 -10.16
CA GLU A 58 2.45 -4.78 -11.60
C GLU A 58 1.96 -3.54 -12.35
N LEU A 59 1.01 -2.78 -11.79
CA LEU A 59 0.59 -1.50 -12.37
C LEU A 59 1.76 -0.50 -12.47
N CYS A 60 2.58 -0.39 -11.42
CA CYS A 60 3.76 0.48 -11.44
C CYS A 60 4.78 0.09 -12.53
N LYS A 61 4.94 -1.21 -12.81
CA LYS A 61 5.79 -1.70 -13.91
C LYS A 61 5.23 -1.27 -15.27
N LEU A 62 3.93 -1.43 -15.49
CA LEU A 62 3.27 -1.01 -16.73
C LEU A 62 3.41 0.50 -16.96
N LEU A 63 3.17 1.32 -15.93
CA LEU A 63 3.36 2.76 -16.00
C LEU A 63 4.80 3.16 -16.33
N ARG A 64 5.80 2.49 -15.73
CA ARG A 64 7.22 2.73 -16.04
C ARG A 64 7.52 2.41 -17.51
N SER A 65 6.95 1.34 -18.06
CA SER A 65 7.11 1.00 -19.48
C SER A 65 6.52 2.08 -20.39
N ILE A 66 5.34 2.62 -20.07
CA ILE A 66 4.73 3.73 -20.84
C ILE A 66 5.63 4.97 -20.79
N SER A 67 6.13 5.35 -19.61
CA SER A 67 7.02 6.50 -19.47
C SER A 67 8.33 6.33 -20.28
N ALA A 68 8.88 5.11 -20.29
CA ALA A 68 10.07 4.81 -21.08
C ALA A 68 9.80 4.91 -22.59
N ASN A 69 8.67 4.37 -23.05
CA ASN A 69 8.26 4.46 -24.46
C ASN A 69 8.04 5.93 -24.87
N THR A 70 7.32 6.70 -24.04
CA THR A 70 7.08 8.14 -24.27
C THR A 70 8.40 8.91 -24.40
N ASN A 71 9.37 8.64 -23.52
CA ASN A 71 10.69 9.27 -23.59
C ASN A 71 11.46 8.90 -24.86
N GLN A 72 11.35 7.67 -25.34
CA GLN A 72 11.98 7.25 -26.59
C GLN A 72 11.38 7.99 -27.79
N ILE A 73 10.05 8.09 -27.85
CA ILE A 73 9.34 8.82 -28.93
C ILE A 73 9.73 10.30 -28.90
N ALA A 74 9.78 10.91 -27.71
CA ALA A 74 10.19 12.31 -27.56
C ALA A 74 11.63 12.54 -28.06
N ARG A 75 12.57 11.65 -27.73
CA ARG A 75 13.96 11.74 -28.24
C ARG A 75 14.00 11.64 -29.77
N ARG A 76 13.33 10.64 -30.35
CA ARG A 76 13.28 10.44 -31.81
C ARG A 76 12.64 11.62 -32.54
N CYS A 77 11.56 12.18 -32.00
CA CYS A 77 10.92 13.38 -32.55
C CYS A 77 11.87 14.59 -32.52
N ASN A 78 12.62 14.77 -31.43
CA ASN A 78 13.60 15.86 -31.33
C ASN A 78 14.77 15.68 -32.31
N GLU A 79 15.19 14.45 -32.57
CA GLU A 79 16.28 14.14 -33.50
C GLU A 79 15.86 14.25 -34.97
N THR A 80 14.68 13.73 -35.32
CA THR A 80 14.24 13.58 -36.73
C THR A 80 13.21 14.62 -37.17
N ARG A 81 12.65 15.40 -36.23
CA ARG A 81 11.49 16.29 -36.42
C ARG A 81 10.24 15.62 -36.99
N ASN A 82 10.18 14.28 -36.96
CA ASN A 82 9.07 13.49 -37.47
C ASN A 82 8.52 12.58 -36.37
N LEU A 83 7.21 12.36 -36.39
CA LEU A 83 6.51 11.39 -35.53
C LEU A 83 5.96 10.27 -36.41
N TYR A 84 6.36 9.04 -36.13
CA TYR A 84 5.93 7.87 -36.90
C TYR A 84 4.63 7.29 -36.35
N ALA A 85 3.79 6.75 -37.23
CA ALA A 85 2.54 6.10 -36.82
C ALA A 85 2.80 4.88 -35.90
N GLU A 86 3.90 4.16 -36.12
CA GLU A 86 4.33 3.00 -35.34
C GLU A 86 4.62 3.38 -33.87
N ASP A 87 5.33 4.50 -33.65
CA ASP A 87 5.62 5.04 -32.33
C ASP A 87 4.30 5.34 -31.56
N VAL A 88 3.32 5.94 -32.25
CA VAL A 88 2.01 6.24 -31.68
C VAL A 88 1.22 4.98 -31.36
N GLU A 89 1.27 3.96 -32.21
CA GLU A 89 0.61 2.67 -31.97
C GLU A 89 1.22 1.92 -30.78
N ASP A 90 2.54 1.93 -30.64
CA ASP A 90 3.20 1.30 -29.49
C ASP A 90 2.88 2.03 -28.17
N LEU A 91 2.74 3.35 -28.21
CA LEU A 91 2.25 4.12 -27.06
C LEU A 91 0.82 3.72 -26.69
N LYS A 92 -0.10 3.64 -27.67
CA LYS A 92 -1.50 3.22 -27.45
C LYS A 92 -1.60 1.83 -26.83
N LYS A 93 -0.80 0.86 -27.30
CA LYS A 93 -0.76 -0.49 -26.71
C LYS A 93 -0.34 -0.45 -25.24
N GLY A 94 0.69 0.34 -24.92
CA GLY A 94 1.13 0.53 -23.53
C GLY A 94 0.02 1.10 -22.64
N TYR A 95 -0.62 2.19 -23.07
CA TYR A 95 -1.74 2.81 -22.35
C TYR A 95 -2.91 1.84 -22.13
N ALA A 96 -3.29 1.07 -23.15
CA ALA A 96 -4.36 0.07 -23.03
C ALA A 96 -4.03 -1.00 -21.98
N ALA A 97 -2.78 -1.48 -21.95
CA ALA A 97 -2.33 -2.45 -20.94
C ALA A 97 -2.37 -1.87 -19.52
N ALA A 98 -1.91 -0.63 -19.31
CA ALA A 98 -1.99 0.01 -18.00
C ALA A 98 -3.44 0.29 -17.56
N GLN A 99 -4.32 0.69 -18.49
CA GLN A 99 -5.74 0.90 -18.22
C GLN A 99 -6.43 -0.41 -17.80
N ALA A 100 -6.12 -1.53 -18.46
CA ALA A 100 -6.61 -2.85 -18.07
C ALA A 100 -6.12 -3.26 -16.67
N GLY A 101 -4.83 -3.01 -16.36
CA GLY A 101 -4.25 -3.25 -15.04
C GLY A 101 -4.93 -2.43 -13.94
N LEU A 102 -5.16 -1.14 -14.18
CA LEU A 102 -5.84 -0.24 -13.24
C LEU A 102 -7.29 -0.67 -12.98
N LEU A 103 -8.04 -1.02 -14.04
CA LEU A 103 -9.41 -1.51 -13.89
C LEU A 103 -9.48 -2.81 -13.08
N GLY A 104 -8.54 -3.73 -13.30
CA GLY A 104 -8.42 -4.96 -12.52
C GLY A 104 -8.16 -4.69 -11.03
N LEU A 105 -7.28 -3.74 -10.74
CA LEU A 105 -6.94 -3.31 -9.39
C LEU A 105 -8.10 -2.60 -8.70
N LEU A 106 -8.85 -1.74 -9.39
CA LEU A 106 -10.07 -1.11 -8.87
C LEU A 106 -11.15 -2.15 -8.54
N ARG A 107 -11.32 -3.20 -9.36
CA ARG A 107 -12.25 -4.29 -9.06
C ARG A 107 -11.84 -5.08 -7.80
N LYS A 108 -10.55 -5.37 -7.63
CA LYS A 108 -10.02 -6.05 -6.44
C LYS A 108 -10.25 -5.22 -5.17
N PHE A 109 -10.07 -3.90 -5.24
CA PHE A 109 -10.34 -3.02 -4.10
C PHE A 109 -11.84 -2.82 -3.83
N ALA A 110 -12.69 -2.86 -4.85
CA ALA A 110 -14.15 -2.81 -4.66
C ALA A 110 -14.73 -4.08 -4.03
N SER A 111 -13.99 -5.20 -4.06
CA SER A 111 -14.36 -6.48 -3.44
C SER A 111 -13.76 -6.71 -2.05
N LEU A 112 -12.96 -5.75 -1.54
CA LEU A 112 -12.38 -5.75 -0.19
C LEU A 112 -13.29 -4.98 0.78
#